data_AF-A0A5F4W642-F1
#
_entry.id   AF-A0A5F4W642-F1
#
_cell.length_a   1.000
_cell.length_b   1.000
_cell.length_c   1.000
_cell.angle_alpha   90.00
_cell.angle_beta   90.00
_cell.angle_gamma   90.00
#
_symmetry.space_group_name_H-M   'P 1'
#
loop_
_entity.id
_entity.type
_entity.pdbx_description
1 polymer ?
#
loop_
_entity_poly.entity_id
_entity_poly.type
_entity_poly.pdbx_seq_one_letter_code
_entity_poly.pdbx_strand_id
1 'polypeptide(L)'
;MPVSLGFLAQRPPGWLGVAALGLAAVVLGAVAWRRAGPRRRRRLQQVGTVAKLWIYPVKSCKGVAVSEAECTALGLRSGDLRDRFWLVIKEDGHMVTARQEPRLVLVSITYENNRLIFRAPDVDQLVLPTKQPSSNKLYDCRIFGLDIKGRDCGNEAAQWFTNFLKTEAYRLVQFETNMKGRTSKKLLAPINWNYQVAYPDYSPLLVMTDASLVDLNTRMEKKVKMENFRPNIVVTGCDAFEEDTWDELLIGSVEVKRVMACSRCILTTVDPDSGIIDRKEPLDTLKRFWLVINQEGNMVTARQEPRLVLISLTCEGDTLTLSAAYTKDLLLPIKTPTTNAVHKCRVHSLEIEGRDCGEAAAQWITSFLKSQPYRLVHFEPHMWPRHPHQTADLFRLKDQIVYSDASPFMILSEASLADLNSRLEKKVKVTNFRPNIVISGCHVYAEDSWDELLIGDVELKRVMACSRCILTTVDPDTGVMSRKEPLETLKRTKE
;
A
#
# COMPACT_ATOMS: atom_id res chain seq x y z
N MET A 1 -76.18 38.50 23.50
CA MET A 1 -75.74 37.14 23.13
C MET A 1 -75.30 37.17 21.66
N PRO A 2 -74.19 36.54 21.23
CA PRO A 2 -73.36 35.54 21.91
C PRO A 2 -71.91 36.03 22.23
N VAL A 3 -71.19 35.17 22.95
CA VAL A 3 -69.82 35.30 23.51
C VAL A 3 -68.78 34.71 22.55
N SER A 4 -67.55 35.24 22.48
CA SER A 4 -66.34 34.45 22.22
C SER A 4 -65.03 35.16 22.60
N LEU A 5 -64.07 34.38 23.12
CA LEU A 5 -62.77 34.73 23.70
C LEU A 5 -61.64 34.89 22.66
N GLY A 6 -60.54 35.57 23.03
CA GLY A 6 -59.20 35.13 22.60
C GLY A 6 -58.07 36.16 22.45
N PHE A 7 -57.18 36.18 23.46
CA PHE A 7 -55.73 36.49 23.46
C PHE A 7 -55.17 37.89 23.10
N LEU A 8 -54.51 38.47 24.13
CA LEU A 8 -53.49 39.52 24.06
C LEU A 8 -52.13 38.94 23.65
N ALA A 9 -51.44 39.55 22.67
CA ALA A 9 -50.01 39.33 22.42
C ALA A 9 -49.18 40.46 23.04
N GLN A 10 -48.35 40.12 24.04
CA GLN A 10 -47.38 41.03 24.66
C GLN A 10 -46.07 41.08 23.84
N ARG A 11 -45.45 42.27 23.81
CA ARG A 11 -44.12 42.52 23.21
C ARG A 11 -43.01 41.78 23.98
N PRO A 12 -41.96 41.27 23.31
CA PRO A 12 -40.84 40.63 24.01
C PRO A 12 -39.87 41.67 24.61
N PRO A 13 -39.11 41.33 25.67
CA PRO A 13 -38.25 42.26 26.39
C PRO A 13 -36.89 42.46 25.69
N GLY A 14 -36.35 43.68 25.77
CA GLY A 14 -35.10 44.14 25.14
C GLY A 14 -33.78 43.53 25.63
N TRP A 15 -33.79 42.34 26.24
CA TRP A 15 -32.56 41.64 26.68
C TRP A 15 -31.98 40.69 25.63
N LEU A 16 -32.74 40.35 24.58
CA LEU A 16 -32.27 39.50 23.47
C LEU A 16 -31.20 40.18 22.60
N GLY A 17 -31.18 41.52 22.52
CA GLY A 17 -30.22 42.26 21.70
C GLY A 17 -28.79 42.29 22.25
N VAL A 18 -28.63 42.29 23.58
CA VAL A 18 -27.32 42.41 24.23
C VAL A 18 -26.56 41.07 24.21
N ALA A 19 -27.27 39.96 24.37
CA ALA A 19 -26.67 38.62 24.29
C ALA A 19 -26.18 38.27 22.87
N ALA A 20 -26.91 38.69 21.83
CA ALA A 20 -26.54 38.44 20.44
C ALA A 20 -25.27 39.19 20.01
N LEU A 21 -25.09 40.44 20.48
CA LEU A 21 -23.88 41.24 20.22
C LEU A 21 -22.64 40.69 20.94
N GLY A 22 -22.80 40.19 22.19
CA GLY A 22 -21.72 39.55 22.93
C GLY A 22 -21.22 38.26 22.29
N LEU A 23 -22.13 37.41 21.80
CA LEU A 23 -21.78 36.18 21.09
C LEU A 23 -21.09 36.45 19.74
N ALA A 24 -21.57 37.43 18.98
CA ALA A 24 -20.93 37.83 17.72
C ALA A 24 -19.50 38.36 17.94
N ALA A 25 -19.28 39.17 18.98
CA ALA A 25 -17.95 39.69 19.32
C ALA A 25 -16.98 38.59 19.78
N VAL A 26 -17.46 37.60 20.54
CA VAL A 26 -16.65 36.44 20.97
C VAL A 26 -16.30 35.55 19.79
N VAL A 27 -17.24 35.30 18.87
CA VAL A 27 -16.97 34.50 17.66
C VAL A 27 -16.00 35.23 16.73
N LEU A 28 -16.18 36.53 16.51
CA LEU A 28 -15.25 37.35 15.72
C LEU A 28 -13.87 37.43 16.37
N GLY A 29 -13.80 37.57 17.69
CA GLY A 29 -12.56 37.53 18.48
C GLY A 29 -11.85 36.18 18.38
N ALA A 30 -12.59 35.07 18.45
CA ALA A 30 -12.05 33.72 18.31
C ALA A 30 -11.57 33.42 16.88
N VAL A 31 -12.27 33.94 15.85
CA VAL A 31 -11.86 33.83 14.45
C VAL A 31 -10.62 34.70 14.18
N ALA A 32 -10.58 35.92 14.70
CA ALA A 32 -9.42 36.81 14.62
C ALA A 32 -8.22 36.21 15.36
N TRP A 33 -8.41 35.64 16.55
CA TRP A 33 -7.36 34.96 17.31
C TRP A 33 -6.89 33.65 16.68
N ARG A 34 -7.76 32.88 15.99
CA ARG A 34 -7.35 31.73 15.16
C ARG A 34 -6.59 32.15 13.89
N ARG A 35 -6.90 33.30 13.31
CA ARG A 35 -6.20 33.84 12.13
C ARG A 35 -4.89 34.57 12.47
N ALA A 36 -4.82 35.20 13.65
CA ALA A 36 -3.67 35.96 14.16
C ALA A 36 -2.84 35.19 15.20
N GLY A 37 -3.27 33.98 15.57
CA GLY A 37 -2.52 33.09 16.45
C GLY A 37 -1.11 32.90 15.88
N PRO A 38 -0.06 32.99 16.70
CA PRO A 38 1.30 32.95 16.21
C PRO A 38 1.47 31.64 15.46
N ARG A 39 1.66 31.71 14.12
CA ARG A 39 2.19 30.59 13.36
C ARG A 39 3.47 30.21 14.10
N ARG A 40 3.44 29.12 14.87
CA ARG A 40 4.65 28.52 15.46
C ARG A 40 5.68 28.55 14.33
N ARG A 41 6.78 29.29 14.51
CA ARG A 41 7.89 29.29 13.56
C ARG A 41 8.22 27.82 13.34
N ARG A 42 7.81 27.26 12.21
CA ARG A 42 8.13 25.88 11.84
C ARG A 42 9.65 25.84 11.77
N ARG A 43 10.28 25.10 12.68
CA ARG A 43 11.72 24.91 12.63
C ARG A 43 11.98 23.93 11.48
N LEU A 44 12.48 24.46 10.37
CA LEU A 44 12.84 23.63 9.22
C LEU A 44 14.23 23.05 9.46
N GLN A 45 14.37 21.76 9.17
CA GLN A 45 15.64 21.06 9.11
C GLN A 45 15.82 20.56 7.68
N GLN A 46 17.00 20.77 7.11
CA GLN A 46 17.33 20.16 5.83
C GLN A 46 17.58 18.66 6.05
N VAL A 47 16.80 17.84 5.34
CA VAL A 47 16.88 16.37 5.38
C VAL A 47 17.40 15.79 4.07
N GLY A 48 17.70 16.61 3.07
CA GLY A 48 18.17 16.17 1.77
C GLY A 48 18.06 17.26 0.70
N THR A 49 18.34 16.89 -0.54
CA THR A 49 18.26 17.74 -1.74
C THR A 49 17.58 16.98 -2.88
N VAL A 50 16.69 17.63 -3.65
CA VAL A 50 16.08 16.99 -4.83
C VAL A 50 17.18 16.74 -5.87
N ALA A 51 17.41 15.47 -6.19
CA ALA A 51 18.40 15.03 -7.16
C ALA A 51 17.81 14.87 -8.56
N LYS A 52 16.59 14.33 -8.67
CA LYS A 52 15.90 14.12 -9.96
C LYS A 52 14.40 14.32 -9.81
N LEU A 53 13.78 14.83 -10.88
CA LEU A 53 12.33 14.86 -11.05
C LEU A 53 11.93 14.03 -12.27
N TRP A 54 10.86 13.26 -12.13
CA TRP A 54 10.33 12.39 -13.17
C TRP A 54 8.83 12.57 -13.32
N ILE A 55 8.40 12.72 -14.56
CA ILE A 55 7.00 12.67 -14.98
C ILE A 55 6.81 11.41 -15.82
N TYR A 56 5.76 10.65 -15.59
CA TYR A 56 5.42 9.50 -16.43
C TYR A 56 4.09 9.78 -17.13
N PRO A 57 4.10 10.43 -18.31
CA PRO A 57 2.88 10.97 -18.91
C PRO A 57 1.82 9.90 -19.15
N VAL A 58 2.27 8.74 -19.63
CA VAL A 58 1.44 7.55 -19.87
C VAL A 58 1.68 6.54 -18.76
N LYS A 59 0.60 5.97 -18.21
CA LYS A 59 0.67 4.93 -17.20
C LYS A 59 1.53 3.76 -17.71
N SER A 60 2.52 3.38 -16.91
CA SER A 60 3.48 2.28 -17.17
C SER A 60 4.58 2.55 -18.21
N CYS A 61 4.47 3.60 -19.03
CA CYS A 61 5.53 3.93 -20.00
C CYS A 61 6.77 4.56 -19.37
N LYS A 62 7.81 4.81 -20.18
CA LYS A 62 9.08 5.39 -19.76
C LYS A 62 8.86 6.78 -19.12
N GLY A 63 9.62 7.06 -18.08
CA GLY A 63 9.62 8.38 -17.43
C GLY A 63 10.34 9.43 -18.27
N VAL A 64 9.93 10.68 -18.11
CA VAL A 64 10.57 11.87 -18.65
C VAL A 64 11.24 12.59 -17.49
N ALA A 65 12.58 12.64 -17.53
CA ALA A 65 13.35 13.42 -16.57
C ALA A 65 13.20 14.91 -16.88
N VAL A 66 12.96 15.72 -15.85
CA VAL A 66 12.81 17.17 -15.96
C VAL A 66 13.68 17.87 -14.92
N SER A 67 14.16 19.07 -15.24
CA SER A 67 14.91 19.90 -14.29
C SER A 67 14.01 20.64 -13.30
N GLU A 68 12.75 20.89 -13.70
CA GLU A 68 11.74 21.56 -12.89
C GLU A 68 10.34 21.03 -13.20
N ALA A 69 9.46 21.08 -12.20
CA ALA A 69 8.06 20.70 -12.34
C ALA A 69 7.19 21.45 -11.33
N GLU A 70 5.98 21.78 -11.75
CA GLU A 70 4.92 22.26 -10.87
C GLU A 70 4.28 21.08 -10.11
N CYS A 71 4.16 21.22 -8.80
CA CYS A 71 3.40 20.27 -7.97
C CYS A 71 1.91 20.65 -7.97
N THR A 72 1.09 19.88 -8.69
CA THR A 72 -0.37 20.05 -8.71
C THR A 72 -1.05 19.06 -7.78
N ALA A 73 -2.33 19.30 -7.43
CA ALA A 73 -3.12 18.35 -6.63
C ALA A 73 -3.28 16.96 -7.28
N LEU A 74 -3.03 16.83 -8.59
CA LEU A 74 -3.09 15.57 -9.35
C LEU A 74 -1.71 14.99 -9.71
N GLY A 75 -0.62 15.61 -9.22
CA GLY A 75 0.75 15.16 -9.45
C GLY A 75 1.62 16.22 -10.13
N LEU A 76 2.83 15.82 -10.56
CA LEU A 76 3.78 16.71 -11.23
C LEU A 76 3.29 17.14 -12.63
N ARG A 77 3.61 18.38 -12.99
CA ARG A 77 3.42 18.96 -14.33
C ARG A 77 4.68 19.68 -14.79
N SER A 78 5.08 19.52 -16.04
CA SER A 78 6.12 20.32 -16.68
C SER A 78 5.62 20.72 -18.07
N GLY A 79 5.27 22.01 -18.24
CA GLY A 79 4.50 22.48 -19.38
C GLY A 79 3.19 21.70 -19.53
N ASP A 80 3.02 21.04 -20.68
CA ASP A 80 1.86 20.21 -20.97
C ASP A 80 1.98 18.75 -20.53
N LEU A 81 3.19 18.31 -20.11
CA LEU A 81 3.40 16.97 -19.60
C LEU A 81 2.85 16.88 -18.18
N ARG A 82 1.91 15.95 -17.96
CA ARG A 82 1.30 15.70 -16.65
C ARG A 82 1.41 14.24 -16.29
N ASP A 83 1.69 14.00 -15.01
CA ASP A 83 2.00 12.67 -14.51
C ASP A 83 0.79 11.71 -14.54
N ARG A 84 0.90 10.65 -15.35
CA ARG A 84 -0.12 9.62 -15.61
C ARG A 84 -1.48 10.19 -16.01
N PHE A 85 -1.45 11.13 -16.96
CA PHE A 85 -2.65 11.70 -17.60
C PHE A 85 -3.07 10.95 -18.87
N TRP A 86 -2.31 9.94 -19.28
CA TRP A 86 -2.62 9.07 -20.40
C TRP A 86 -2.62 7.61 -19.96
N LEU A 87 -3.48 6.80 -20.56
CA LEU A 87 -3.68 5.40 -20.21
C LEU A 87 -3.88 4.57 -21.47
N VAL A 88 -3.20 3.43 -21.54
CA VAL A 88 -3.52 2.38 -22.52
C VAL A 88 -4.65 1.54 -21.95
N ILE A 89 -5.69 1.29 -22.75
CA ILE A 89 -6.85 0.48 -22.39
C ILE A 89 -7.11 -0.58 -23.45
N LYS A 90 -7.77 -1.67 -23.03
CA LYS A 90 -8.45 -2.59 -23.93
C LYS A 90 -9.69 -1.95 -24.54
N GLU A 91 -10.28 -2.56 -25.56
CA GLU A 91 -11.52 -2.07 -26.17
C GLU A 91 -12.69 -1.95 -25.17
N ASP A 92 -12.71 -2.81 -24.15
CA ASP A 92 -13.72 -2.83 -23.09
C ASP A 92 -13.48 -1.78 -21.97
N GLY A 93 -12.40 -0.99 -22.07
CA GLY A 93 -12.06 0.06 -21.11
C GLY A 93 -11.15 -0.37 -19.95
N HIS A 94 -10.78 -1.66 -19.82
CA HIS A 94 -9.85 -2.08 -18.77
C HIS A 94 -8.44 -1.54 -19.01
N MET A 95 -7.77 -1.11 -17.94
CA MET A 95 -6.39 -0.64 -18.01
C MET A 95 -5.45 -1.73 -18.55
N VAL A 96 -4.48 -1.31 -19.35
CA VAL A 96 -3.30 -2.09 -19.71
C VAL A 96 -2.08 -1.45 -19.04
N THR A 97 -1.29 -2.23 -18.35
CA THR A 97 -0.12 -1.76 -17.59
C THR A 97 1.11 -2.61 -17.89
N ALA A 98 2.28 -2.19 -17.44
CA ALA A 98 3.52 -2.96 -17.63
C ALA A 98 3.54 -4.29 -16.85
N ARG A 99 2.52 -4.57 -16.03
CA ARG A 99 2.31 -5.88 -15.42
C ARG A 99 1.77 -6.90 -16.44
N GLN A 100 0.88 -6.47 -17.35
CA GLN A 100 0.35 -7.27 -18.45
C GLN A 100 1.26 -7.18 -19.68
N GLU A 101 1.70 -5.97 -20.01
CA GLU A 101 2.44 -5.62 -21.23
C GLU A 101 3.75 -4.92 -20.89
N PRO A 102 4.78 -5.67 -20.45
CA PRO A 102 6.03 -5.11 -19.92
C PRO A 102 6.75 -4.18 -20.88
N ARG A 103 6.62 -4.43 -22.19
CA ARG A 103 7.19 -3.60 -23.26
C ARG A 103 6.69 -2.16 -23.25
N LEU A 104 5.59 -1.84 -22.56
CA LEU A 104 5.14 -0.46 -22.37
C LEU A 104 6.25 0.44 -21.78
N VAL A 105 7.13 -0.09 -20.92
CA VAL A 105 8.24 0.69 -20.34
C VAL A 105 9.25 1.20 -21.38
N LEU A 106 9.23 0.63 -22.59
CA LEU A 106 10.09 1.03 -23.72
C LEU A 106 9.53 2.21 -24.50
N VAL A 107 8.24 2.53 -24.33
CA VAL A 107 7.60 3.68 -24.97
C VAL A 107 8.10 4.95 -24.29
N SER A 108 8.89 5.74 -25.02
CA SER A 108 9.37 7.05 -24.62
C SER A 108 8.47 8.16 -25.18
N ILE A 109 8.32 9.23 -24.41
CA ILE A 109 7.50 10.39 -24.77
C ILE A 109 8.36 11.64 -24.66
N THR A 110 8.41 12.42 -25.74
CA THR A 110 8.98 13.77 -25.74
C THR A 110 7.90 14.78 -26.10
N TYR A 111 8.08 16.03 -25.67
CA TYR A 111 7.17 17.12 -25.98
C TYR A 111 7.90 18.18 -26.81
N GLU A 112 7.43 18.44 -28.02
CA GLU A 112 7.99 19.44 -28.94
C GLU A 112 6.86 20.11 -29.72
N ASN A 113 6.93 21.43 -29.89
CA ASN A 113 5.99 22.20 -30.72
C ASN A 113 4.49 21.91 -30.44
N ASN A 114 4.12 21.83 -29.15
CA ASN A 114 2.76 21.50 -28.69
C ASN A 114 2.25 20.11 -29.14
N ARG A 115 3.17 19.17 -29.34
CA ARG A 115 2.85 17.78 -29.70
C ARG A 115 3.62 16.81 -28.80
N LEU A 116 2.97 15.70 -28.52
CA LEU A 116 3.58 14.55 -27.87
C LEU A 116 4.10 13.61 -28.94
N ILE A 117 5.39 13.30 -28.89
CA ILE A 117 6.04 12.36 -29.80
C ILE A 117 6.35 11.09 -29.02
N PHE A 118 5.76 9.99 -29.46
CA PHE A 118 5.91 8.66 -28.89
C PHE A 118 6.90 7.87 -29.74
N ARG A 119 7.89 7.24 -29.09
CA ARG A 119 8.88 6.39 -29.75
C ARG A 119 9.03 5.08 -29.00
N ALA A 120 9.16 3.99 -29.75
CA ALA A 120 9.46 2.67 -29.23
C ALA A 120 10.24 1.86 -30.27
N PRO A 121 10.92 0.76 -29.88
CA PRO A 121 11.66 -0.07 -30.82
C PRO A 121 10.78 -0.62 -31.95
N ASP A 122 11.34 -0.69 -33.15
CA ASP A 122 10.78 -1.35 -34.34
C ASP A 122 9.43 -0.79 -34.84
N VAL A 123 9.09 0.46 -34.51
CA VAL A 123 7.92 1.18 -35.02
C VAL A 123 8.25 2.64 -35.32
N ASP A 124 7.58 3.22 -36.33
CA ASP A 124 7.69 4.66 -36.63
C ASP A 124 7.21 5.51 -35.45
N GLN A 125 7.64 6.77 -35.36
CA GLN A 125 7.17 7.64 -34.29
C GLN A 125 5.67 7.97 -34.46
N LEU A 126 4.94 8.02 -33.33
CA LEU A 126 3.56 8.51 -33.28
C LEU A 126 3.54 9.94 -32.77
N VAL A 127 2.82 10.84 -33.44
CA VAL A 127 2.76 12.25 -33.08
C VAL A 127 1.32 12.64 -32.78
N LEU A 128 1.03 12.99 -31.52
CA LEU A 128 -0.32 13.37 -31.09
C LEU A 128 -0.38 14.83 -30.62
N PRO A 129 -1.52 15.52 -30.80
CA PRO A 129 -1.72 16.80 -30.15
C PRO A 129 -1.81 16.63 -28.63
N THR A 130 -1.29 17.61 -27.89
CA THR A 130 -1.41 17.65 -26.42
C THR A 130 -2.84 17.52 -25.94
N LYS A 131 -3.79 18.17 -26.63
CA LYS A 131 -5.20 18.14 -26.31
C LYS A 131 -5.94 17.40 -27.40
N GLN A 132 -6.59 16.30 -27.03
CA GLN A 132 -7.37 15.52 -27.98
C GLN A 132 -8.66 16.25 -28.40
N PRO A 133 -9.13 16.08 -29.64
CA PRO A 133 -10.38 16.68 -30.10
C PRO A 133 -11.56 16.31 -29.19
N SER A 134 -12.38 17.29 -28.80
CA SER A 134 -13.54 17.05 -27.94
C SER A 134 -14.61 16.17 -28.59
N SER A 135 -14.56 16.02 -29.92
CA SER A 135 -15.38 15.09 -30.70
C SER A 135 -14.98 13.62 -30.51
N ASN A 136 -13.77 13.34 -30.02
CA ASN A 136 -13.33 11.97 -29.78
C ASN A 136 -14.16 11.33 -28.67
N LYS A 137 -14.39 10.02 -28.79
CA LYS A 137 -15.19 9.23 -27.87
C LYS A 137 -14.65 9.32 -26.44
N LEU A 138 -15.55 9.43 -25.46
CA LEU A 138 -15.22 9.22 -24.05
C LEU A 138 -15.44 7.75 -23.70
N TYR A 139 -14.38 7.11 -23.22
CA TYR A 139 -14.42 5.76 -22.69
C TYR A 139 -14.70 5.79 -21.18
N ASP A 140 -15.51 4.83 -20.73
CA ASP A 140 -15.54 4.38 -19.34
C ASP A 140 -14.36 3.43 -19.14
N CYS A 141 -13.39 3.85 -18.35
CA CYS A 141 -12.19 3.08 -18.06
C CYS A 141 -12.25 2.49 -16.66
N ARG A 142 -11.68 1.29 -16.50
CA ARG A 142 -11.60 0.60 -15.20
C ARG A 142 -10.15 0.45 -14.76
N ILE A 143 -9.78 1.08 -13.65
CA ILE A 143 -8.43 1.04 -13.09
C ILE A 143 -8.51 0.52 -11.66
N PHE A 144 -7.95 -0.68 -11.43
CA PHE A 144 -8.03 -1.38 -10.14
C PHE A 144 -9.46 -1.46 -9.57
N GLY A 145 -10.43 -1.81 -10.43
CA GLY A 145 -11.83 -1.92 -10.01
C GLY A 145 -12.55 -0.59 -9.75
N LEU A 146 -11.96 0.55 -10.12
CA LEU A 146 -12.59 1.87 -9.99
C LEU A 146 -12.80 2.52 -11.36
N ASP A 147 -13.98 3.10 -11.54
CA ASP A 147 -14.36 3.79 -12.77
C ASP A 147 -13.71 5.18 -12.88
N ILE A 148 -13.26 5.51 -14.08
CA ILE A 148 -12.74 6.82 -14.45
C ILE A 148 -12.93 7.02 -15.97
N LYS A 149 -13.08 8.27 -16.43
CA LYS A 149 -13.22 8.56 -17.86
C LYS A 149 -11.86 8.75 -18.54
N GLY A 150 -11.84 8.55 -19.86
CA GLY A 150 -10.71 8.91 -20.72
C GLY A 150 -11.17 9.27 -22.14
N ARG A 151 -10.60 10.33 -22.70
CA ARG A 151 -10.83 10.78 -24.09
C ARG A 151 -9.98 9.95 -25.04
N ASP A 152 -10.59 9.31 -26.02
CA ASP A 152 -9.87 8.53 -27.05
C ASP A 152 -8.90 9.39 -27.84
N CYS A 153 -7.75 8.81 -28.20
CA CYS A 153 -6.67 9.48 -28.92
C CYS A 153 -6.62 9.14 -30.42
N GLY A 154 -7.68 8.51 -30.95
CA GLY A 154 -7.83 8.19 -32.36
C GLY A 154 -7.32 6.80 -32.76
N ASN A 155 -7.66 6.42 -34.00
CA ASN A 155 -7.29 5.12 -34.58
C ASN A 155 -5.79 4.99 -34.83
N GLU A 156 -5.10 6.10 -35.14
CA GLU A 156 -3.64 6.09 -35.34
C GLU A 156 -2.91 5.68 -34.06
N ALA A 157 -3.27 6.27 -32.92
CA ALA A 157 -2.70 5.90 -31.62
C ALA A 157 -2.99 4.45 -31.24
N ALA A 158 -4.23 4.01 -31.46
CA ALA A 158 -4.63 2.62 -31.20
C ALA A 158 -3.83 1.62 -32.04
N GLN A 159 -3.72 1.87 -33.35
CA GLN A 159 -2.95 1.02 -34.25
C GLN A 159 -1.47 1.00 -33.88
N TRP A 160 -0.91 2.15 -33.48
CA TRP A 160 0.49 2.25 -33.08
C TRP A 160 0.82 1.38 -31.86
N PHE A 161 0.03 1.45 -30.78
CA PHE A 161 0.24 0.61 -29.60
C PHE A 161 0.02 -0.87 -29.91
N THR A 162 -0.99 -1.19 -30.71
CA THR A 162 -1.28 -2.57 -31.14
C THR A 162 -0.11 -3.14 -31.95
N ASN A 163 0.45 -2.38 -32.89
CA ASN A 163 1.60 -2.79 -33.71
C ASN A 163 2.87 -2.99 -32.86
N PHE A 164 3.15 -2.06 -31.95
CA PHE A 164 4.34 -2.13 -31.11
C PHE A 164 4.32 -3.32 -30.13
N LEU A 165 3.16 -3.58 -29.53
CA LEU A 165 2.99 -4.65 -28.54
C LEU A 165 2.69 -6.01 -29.19
N LYS A 166 2.32 -6.05 -30.48
CA LYS A 166 2.01 -7.27 -31.25
C LYS A 166 0.93 -8.13 -30.57
N THR A 167 -0.13 -7.46 -30.11
CA THR A 167 -1.18 -8.03 -29.25
C THR A 167 -2.57 -7.65 -29.76
N GLU A 168 -3.61 -7.92 -28.95
CA GLU A 168 -4.99 -7.49 -29.23
C GLU A 168 -5.11 -5.95 -29.36
N ALA A 169 -6.23 -5.49 -29.91
CA ALA A 169 -6.45 -4.07 -30.14
C ALA A 169 -6.50 -3.27 -28.84
N TYR A 170 -5.58 -2.32 -28.70
CA TYR A 170 -5.55 -1.37 -27.59
C TYR A 170 -5.86 0.04 -28.05
N ARG A 171 -6.30 0.87 -27.11
CA ARG A 171 -6.53 2.30 -27.32
C ARG A 171 -5.73 3.11 -26.32
N LEU A 172 -5.32 4.30 -26.74
CA LEU A 172 -4.77 5.31 -25.84
C LEU A 172 -5.89 6.28 -25.47
N VAL A 173 -6.02 6.61 -24.19
CA VAL A 173 -6.95 7.63 -23.70
C VAL A 173 -6.26 8.69 -22.86
N GLN A 174 -6.79 9.91 -22.91
CA GLN A 174 -6.33 11.07 -22.15
C GLN A 174 -7.32 11.45 -21.04
N PHE A 175 -6.83 11.74 -19.84
CA PHE A 175 -7.59 12.37 -18.77
C PHE A 175 -7.66 13.89 -18.98
N GLU A 176 -8.87 14.45 -18.95
CA GLU A 176 -9.09 15.90 -18.99
C GLU A 176 -9.41 16.43 -17.58
N THR A 177 -8.96 17.64 -17.24
CA THR A 177 -9.09 18.18 -15.86
C THR A 177 -10.52 18.49 -15.42
N ASN A 178 -11.46 18.58 -16.36
CA ASN A 178 -12.89 18.68 -16.08
C ASN A 178 -13.51 17.32 -15.69
N MET A 179 -12.80 16.20 -15.92
CA MET A 179 -13.23 14.87 -15.49
C MET A 179 -13.00 14.69 -14.00
N LYS A 180 -13.81 13.83 -13.38
CA LYS A 180 -13.65 13.44 -11.98
C LYS A 180 -12.54 12.39 -11.86
N GLY A 181 -11.52 12.70 -11.06
CA GLY A 181 -10.45 11.75 -10.75
C GLY A 181 -10.89 10.67 -9.75
N ARG A 182 -10.06 9.62 -9.59
CA ARG A 182 -10.25 8.61 -8.55
C ARG A 182 -9.89 9.21 -7.20
N THR A 183 -10.78 9.07 -6.23
CA THR A 183 -10.67 9.70 -4.90
C THR A 183 -9.91 8.81 -3.92
N SER A 184 -9.04 9.40 -3.11
CA SER A 184 -8.31 8.74 -2.01
C SER A 184 -9.17 7.85 -1.12
N LYS A 185 -10.40 8.28 -0.79
CA LYS A 185 -11.36 7.51 0.03
C LYS A 185 -11.72 6.13 -0.54
N LYS A 186 -11.71 5.98 -1.86
CA LYS A 186 -11.98 4.70 -2.53
C LYS A 186 -10.71 3.87 -2.75
N LEU A 187 -9.55 4.52 -2.71
CA LEU A 187 -8.25 3.91 -2.98
C LEU A 187 -7.63 3.33 -1.71
N LEU A 188 -7.79 4.00 -0.56
CA LEU A 188 -7.04 3.75 0.68
C LEU A 188 -7.91 3.81 1.94
N ALA A 189 -9.19 3.40 1.87
CA ALA A 189 -10.04 3.37 3.07
C ALA A 189 -9.40 2.46 4.17
N PRO A 190 -9.35 2.90 5.44
CA PRO A 190 -10.05 4.04 6.06
C PRO A 190 -9.22 5.34 6.25
N ILE A 191 -8.17 5.60 5.46
CA ILE A 191 -7.30 6.76 5.69
C ILE A 191 -8.01 8.10 5.36
N ASN A 192 -7.92 9.08 6.26
CA ASN A 192 -8.68 10.34 6.22
C ASN A 192 -8.03 11.45 5.36
N TRP A 193 -7.46 11.10 4.21
CA TRP A 193 -6.95 12.07 3.22
C TRP A 193 -8.00 12.42 2.19
N ASN A 194 -8.03 13.67 1.73
CA ASN A 194 -8.95 14.13 0.68
C ASN A 194 -8.18 14.63 -0.55
N TYR A 195 -7.86 13.72 -1.47
CA TYR A 195 -7.23 14.07 -2.74
C TYR A 195 -7.80 13.20 -3.88
N GLN A 196 -7.46 13.57 -5.11
CA GLN A 196 -7.79 12.81 -6.31
C GLN A 196 -6.54 12.47 -7.10
N VAL A 197 -6.62 11.45 -7.93
CA VAL A 197 -5.61 11.09 -8.92
C VAL A 197 -6.27 10.78 -10.26
N ALA A 198 -5.55 11.00 -11.35
CA ALA A 198 -5.94 10.51 -12.67
C ALA A 198 -5.64 9.00 -12.77
N TYR A 199 -4.61 8.63 -13.54
CA TYR A 199 -4.18 7.24 -13.72
C TYR A 199 -2.98 6.74 -12.86
N PRO A 200 -2.36 7.48 -11.91
CA PRO A 200 -1.44 6.91 -10.90
C PRO A 200 -2.09 5.82 -10.06
N ASP A 201 -1.36 4.88 -9.46
CA ASP A 201 -1.99 3.78 -8.68
C ASP A 201 -2.80 4.30 -7.48
N TYR A 202 -2.15 5.03 -6.58
CA TYR A 202 -2.72 5.50 -5.31
C TYR A 202 -2.50 6.98 -5.00
N SER A 203 -1.34 7.55 -5.33
CA SER A 203 -0.88 8.86 -4.86
C SER A 203 -0.47 9.78 -6.02
N PRO A 204 -0.67 11.12 -5.90
CA PRO A 204 -0.16 12.11 -6.86
C PRO A 204 1.37 12.14 -6.97
N LEU A 205 2.07 11.77 -5.90
CA LEU A 205 3.53 11.81 -5.82
C LEU A 205 4.05 10.52 -5.18
N LEU A 206 5.19 10.05 -5.70
CA LEU A 206 6.07 9.08 -5.04
C LEU A 206 7.43 9.73 -4.83
N VAL A 207 7.88 9.76 -3.58
CA VAL A 207 9.23 10.21 -3.17
C VAL A 207 10.06 8.96 -2.87
N MET A 208 11.33 8.97 -3.27
CA MET A 208 12.30 7.92 -2.94
C MET A 208 13.68 8.55 -2.81
N THR A 209 14.56 7.98 -2.00
CA THR A 209 15.95 8.45 -1.89
C THR A 209 16.89 7.62 -2.74
N ASP A 210 17.97 8.23 -3.20
CA ASP A 210 19.05 7.48 -3.85
C ASP A 210 19.74 6.52 -2.87
N ALA A 211 19.87 6.90 -1.60
CA ALA A 211 20.39 6.06 -0.53
C ALA A 211 19.58 4.76 -0.36
N SER A 212 18.24 4.81 -0.41
CA SER A 212 17.37 3.61 -0.42
C SER A 212 17.66 2.68 -1.60
N LEU A 213 17.88 3.24 -2.80
CA LEU A 213 18.21 2.45 -3.98
C LEU A 213 19.62 1.85 -3.86
N VAL A 214 20.58 2.60 -3.33
CA VAL A 214 21.95 2.12 -3.08
C VAL A 214 21.92 0.94 -2.11
N ASP A 215 21.22 1.06 -0.97
CA ASP A 215 21.08 -0.05 0.00
C ASP A 215 20.46 -1.30 -0.64
N LEU A 216 19.39 -1.13 -1.40
CA LEU A 216 18.77 -2.26 -2.09
C LEU A 216 19.78 -2.92 -3.04
N ASN A 217 20.49 -2.11 -3.83
CA ASN A 217 21.48 -2.59 -4.76
C ASN A 217 22.66 -3.27 -4.06
N THR A 218 23.04 -2.94 -2.82
CA THR A 218 24.09 -3.70 -2.12
C THR A 218 23.70 -5.15 -1.85
N ARG A 219 22.39 -5.46 -1.86
CA ARG A 219 21.84 -6.80 -1.61
C ARG A 219 21.51 -7.60 -2.86
N MET A 220 21.65 -7.02 -4.05
CA MET A 220 21.24 -7.64 -5.30
C MET A 220 22.44 -8.07 -6.14
N GLU A 221 22.35 -9.22 -6.81
CA GLU A 221 23.33 -9.62 -7.83
C GLU A 221 23.19 -8.75 -9.08
N LYS A 222 22.00 -8.81 -9.72
CA LYS A 222 21.63 -7.90 -10.81
C LYS A 222 21.07 -6.61 -10.22
N LYS A 223 21.84 -5.51 -10.33
CA LYS A 223 21.42 -4.20 -9.83
C LYS A 223 20.20 -3.67 -10.58
N VAL A 224 19.30 -3.02 -9.86
CA VAL A 224 18.13 -2.32 -10.39
C VAL A 224 18.37 -0.82 -10.42
N LYS A 225 17.59 -0.12 -11.23
CA LYS A 225 17.68 1.33 -11.38
C LYS A 225 16.51 2.01 -10.68
N MET A 226 16.58 3.33 -10.53
CA MET A 226 15.50 4.11 -9.90
C MET A 226 14.19 4.01 -10.69
N GLU A 227 14.32 3.88 -12.00
CA GLU A 227 13.27 3.73 -13.00
C GLU A 227 12.41 2.46 -12.76
N ASN A 228 12.96 1.42 -12.11
CA ASN A 228 12.19 0.26 -11.68
C ASN A 228 11.08 0.63 -10.67
N PHE A 229 11.34 1.60 -9.79
CA PHE A 229 10.44 2.02 -8.71
C PHE A 229 9.53 3.20 -9.07
N ARG A 230 9.85 3.87 -10.18
CA ARG A 230 9.06 4.94 -10.80
C ARG A 230 8.72 6.13 -9.88
N PRO A 231 9.64 6.63 -9.03
CA PRO A 231 9.38 7.79 -8.21
C PRO A 231 9.21 9.04 -9.07
N ASN A 232 8.49 10.02 -8.55
CA ASN A 232 8.38 11.35 -9.13
C ASN A 232 9.50 12.28 -8.63
N ILE A 233 9.89 12.14 -7.37
CA ILE A 233 10.94 12.95 -6.75
C ILE A 233 11.99 12.01 -6.17
N VAL A 234 13.23 12.19 -6.60
CA VAL A 234 14.39 11.51 -6.01
C VAL A 234 15.13 12.49 -5.13
N VAL A 235 15.39 12.13 -3.89
CA VAL A 235 16.13 12.95 -2.92
C VAL A 235 17.50 12.32 -2.64
N THR A 236 18.52 13.14 -2.43
CA THR A 236 19.89 12.74 -2.05
C THR A 236 20.36 13.49 -0.81
N GLY A 237 21.50 13.09 -0.26
CA GLY A 237 22.11 13.72 0.92
C GLY A 237 21.40 13.37 2.22
N CYS A 238 20.90 12.13 2.30
CA CYS A 238 20.17 11.56 3.43
C CYS A 238 20.55 10.08 3.60
N ASP A 239 20.18 9.50 4.73
CA ASP A 239 20.41 8.08 4.98
C ASP A 239 19.41 7.22 4.20
N ALA A 240 19.74 5.92 4.06
CA ALA A 240 18.85 4.98 3.38
C ALA A 240 17.49 4.96 4.08
N PHE A 241 16.42 5.10 3.29
CA PHE A 241 15.03 5.07 3.69
C PHE A 241 14.58 6.17 4.66
N GLU A 242 15.36 7.23 4.82
CA GLU A 242 14.99 8.37 5.66
C GLU A 242 13.64 8.98 5.21
N GLU A 243 13.27 8.81 3.92
CA GLU A 243 11.97 9.22 3.38
C GLU A 243 10.75 8.62 4.07
N ASP A 244 10.90 7.48 4.75
CA ASP A 244 9.80 6.86 5.49
C ASP A 244 9.41 7.66 6.73
N THR A 245 10.34 8.45 7.27
CA THR A 245 10.17 9.28 8.48
C THR A 245 9.67 10.69 8.17
N TRP A 246 9.71 11.10 6.90
CA TRP A 246 9.36 12.46 6.49
C TRP A 246 7.84 12.66 6.39
N ASP A 247 7.19 12.92 7.52
CA ASP A 247 5.74 13.15 7.57
C ASP A 247 5.29 14.41 6.82
N GLU A 248 6.08 15.49 6.92
CA GLU A 248 5.85 16.75 6.20
C GLU A 248 7.17 17.24 5.59
N LEU A 249 7.17 17.50 4.29
CA LEU A 249 8.30 18.02 3.53
C LEU A 249 7.98 19.41 2.99
N LEU A 250 8.99 20.29 3.00
CA LEU A 250 8.96 21.56 2.30
C LEU A 250 10.05 21.55 1.22
N ILE A 251 9.65 21.62 -0.05
CA ILE A 251 10.54 21.66 -1.21
C ILE A 251 10.29 22.96 -1.95
N GLY A 252 11.22 23.92 -1.86
CA GLY A 252 10.99 25.29 -2.32
C GLY A 252 9.79 25.90 -1.58
N SER A 253 8.71 26.20 -2.30
CA SER A 253 7.44 26.68 -1.72
C SER A 253 6.35 25.61 -1.62
N VAL A 254 6.66 24.35 -1.94
CA VAL A 254 5.67 23.25 -1.97
C VAL A 254 5.72 22.47 -0.66
N GLU A 255 4.60 22.40 0.04
CA GLU A 255 4.40 21.51 1.18
C GLU A 255 3.85 20.16 0.69
N VAL A 256 4.55 19.08 1.01
CA VAL A 256 4.14 17.70 0.70
C VAL A 256 3.92 16.96 2.01
N LYS A 257 2.84 16.19 2.10
CA LYS A 257 2.52 15.40 3.28
C LYS A 257 2.54 13.91 2.96
N ARG A 258 3.20 13.13 3.80
CA ARG A 258 3.24 11.67 3.68
C ARG A 258 1.84 11.10 3.89
N VAL A 259 1.45 10.24 2.97
CA VAL A 259 0.17 9.51 3.03
C VAL A 259 0.39 8.11 3.58
N MET A 260 1.34 7.37 3.00
CA MET A 260 1.69 6.01 3.34
C MET A 260 3.02 5.63 2.66
N ALA A 261 3.63 4.53 3.10
CA ALA A 261 4.71 3.89 2.34
C ALA A 261 4.18 3.27 1.04
N CYS A 262 5.02 3.18 0.01
CA CYS A 262 4.66 2.55 -1.26
C CYS A 262 4.97 1.05 -1.23
N SER A 263 3.92 0.22 -1.21
CA SER A 263 4.07 -1.22 -1.41
C SER A 263 4.53 -1.52 -2.84
N ARG A 264 5.47 -2.46 -2.98
CA ARG A 264 6.08 -2.78 -4.27
C ARG A 264 5.39 -3.98 -4.91
N CYS A 265 5.22 -3.94 -6.23
CA CYS A 265 4.55 -4.97 -7.01
C CYS A 265 5.44 -5.47 -8.16
N ILE A 266 4.95 -6.45 -8.92
CA ILE A 266 5.69 -7.10 -10.03
C ILE A 266 6.18 -6.12 -11.09
N LEU A 267 5.60 -4.93 -11.19
CA LEU A 267 6.11 -3.91 -12.11
C LEU A 267 7.59 -3.57 -11.82
N THR A 268 8.02 -3.58 -10.56
CA THR A 268 9.42 -3.29 -10.19
C THR A 268 10.43 -4.27 -10.77
N THR A 269 9.97 -5.45 -11.19
CA THR A 269 10.80 -6.50 -11.77
C THR A 269 10.91 -6.39 -13.30
N VAL A 270 10.18 -5.47 -13.92
CA VAL A 270 10.33 -5.14 -15.34
C VAL A 270 11.59 -4.33 -15.53
N ASP A 271 12.51 -4.85 -16.33
CA ASP A 271 13.74 -4.16 -16.72
C ASP A 271 13.38 -2.97 -17.64
N PRO A 272 13.70 -1.72 -17.27
CA PRO A 272 13.24 -0.52 -17.98
C PRO A 272 13.89 -0.32 -19.35
N ASP A 273 14.97 -1.04 -19.66
CA ASP A 273 15.70 -0.93 -20.92
C ASP A 273 15.32 -2.01 -21.92
N SER A 274 14.99 -3.21 -21.42
CA SER A 274 14.61 -4.36 -22.26
C SER A 274 13.11 -4.66 -22.28
N GLY A 275 12.35 -4.17 -21.30
CA GLY A 275 10.93 -4.50 -21.16
C GLY A 275 10.70 -5.98 -20.85
N ILE A 276 11.67 -6.66 -20.24
CA ILE A 276 11.59 -8.07 -19.83
C ILE A 276 11.32 -8.14 -18.33
N ILE A 277 10.37 -8.98 -17.92
CA ILE A 277 10.10 -9.29 -16.51
C ILE A 277 11.16 -10.25 -15.97
N ASP A 278 11.84 -9.87 -14.89
CA ASP A 278 12.40 -10.82 -13.93
C ASP A 278 11.27 -11.31 -13.02
N ARG A 279 11.02 -12.61 -12.88
CA ARG A 279 9.85 -13.06 -12.09
C ARG A 279 10.08 -13.04 -10.57
N LYS A 280 11.28 -12.67 -10.10
CA LYS A 280 11.67 -12.74 -8.68
C LYS A 280 12.21 -11.42 -8.15
N GLU A 281 13.19 -10.82 -8.81
CA GLU A 281 13.92 -9.67 -8.29
C GLU A 281 13.40 -8.34 -8.86
N PRO A 282 13.35 -7.24 -8.07
CA PRO A 282 13.86 -7.06 -6.69
C PRO A 282 12.89 -7.51 -5.58
N LEU A 283 11.73 -8.09 -5.92
CA LEU A 283 10.68 -8.35 -4.92
C LEU A 283 11.08 -9.38 -3.87
N ASP A 284 11.83 -10.43 -4.24
CA ASP A 284 12.31 -11.42 -3.29
C ASP A 284 13.31 -10.80 -2.29
N THR A 285 14.25 -9.98 -2.75
CA THR A 285 15.16 -9.21 -1.88
C THR A 285 14.44 -8.23 -0.95
N LEU A 286 13.23 -7.79 -1.31
CA LEU A 286 12.39 -6.91 -0.48
C LEU A 286 11.59 -7.62 0.61
N LYS A 287 11.38 -8.95 0.53
CA LYS A 287 10.63 -9.73 1.54
C LYS A 287 11.46 -9.96 2.82
N ARG A 288 10.79 -9.98 3.99
CA ARG A 288 11.43 -10.17 5.31
C ARG A 288 10.55 -11.03 6.23
N PHE A 289 11.16 -11.92 7.01
CA PHE A 289 10.43 -12.87 7.87
C PHE A 289 11.11 -13.03 9.23
N TRP A 290 10.36 -12.88 10.32
CA TRP A 290 10.85 -13.08 11.68
C TRP A 290 10.05 -14.15 12.45
N LEU A 291 10.70 -14.80 13.40
CA LEU A 291 10.14 -15.84 14.26
C LEU A 291 10.62 -15.66 15.70
N VAL A 292 9.73 -15.87 16.67
CA VAL A 292 10.13 -16.00 18.08
C VAL A 292 10.32 -17.49 18.39
N ILE A 293 11.49 -17.83 18.95
CA ILE A 293 11.84 -19.19 19.36
C ILE A 293 12.12 -19.25 20.87
N ASN A 294 11.88 -20.42 21.47
CA ASN A 294 12.31 -20.72 22.83
C ASN A 294 13.77 -21.23 22.86
N GLN A 295 14.26 -21.62 24.04
CA GLN A 295 15.63 -22.08 24.22
C GLN A 295 15.95 -23.37 23.43
N GLU A 296 14.96 -24.22 23.16
CA GLU A 296 15.12 -25.43 22.35
C GLU A 296 14.99 -25.17 20.84
N GLY A 297 14.86 -23.90 20.41
CA GLY A 297 14.69 -23.53 19.00
C GLY A 297 13.28 -23.74 18.46
N ASN A 298 12.30 -24.09 19.29
CA ASN A 298 10.92 -24.30 18.87
C ASN A 298 10.20 -22.96 18.69
N MET A 299 9.37 -22.86 17.65
CA MET A 299 8.47 -21.72 17.45
C MET A 299 7.58 -21.48 18.66
N VAL A 300 7.51 -20.22 19.07
CA VAL A 300 6.57 -19.74 20.09
C VAL A 300 5.40 -19.06 19.39
N THR A 301 4.19 -19.49 19.73
CA THR A 301 2.97 -18.93 19.14
C THR A 301 2.09 -18.28 20.20
N ALA A 302 1.18 -17.41 19.77
CA ALA A 302 0.18 -16.83 20.66
C ALA A 302 -0.81 -17.86 21.26
N ARG A 303 -0.74 -19.13 20.84
CA ARG A 303 -1.43 -20.24 21.52
C ARG A 303 -0.82 -20.53 22.90
N GLN A 304 0.51 -20.39 23.00
CA GLN A 304 1.29 -20.61 24.22
C GLN A 304 1.50 -19.30 24.98
N GLU A 305 1.80 -18.22 24.24
CA GLU A 305 2.08 -16.90 24.77
C GLU A 305 1.15 -15.84 24.16
N PRO A 306 -0.11 -15.72 24.62
CA PRO A 306 -1.12 -14.85 24.02
C PRO A 306 -0.69 -13.39 23.89
N ARG A 307 0.14 -12.90 24.82
CA ARG A 307 0.68 -11.54 24.82
C ARG A 307 1.57 -11.23 23.61
N LEU A 308 2.06 -12.21 22.86
CA LEU A 308 2.79 -12.00 21.61
C LEU A 308 2.01 -11.11 20.62
N VAL A 309 0.68 -11.16 20.60
CA VAL A 309 -0.14 -10.34 19.69
C VAL A 309 -0.07 -8.83 19.99
N LEU A 310 0.43 -8.46 21.17
CA LEU A 310 0.59 -7.08 21.61
C LEU A 310 1.93 -6.47 21.20
N ILE A 311 2.86 -7.29 20.66
CA ILE A 311 4.11 -6.79 20.11
C ILE A 311 3.82 -6.32 18.69
N SER A 312 3.98 -5.02 18.48
CA SER A 312 3.96 -4.40 17.17
C SER A 312 5.39 -4.30 16.63
N LEU A 313 5.53 -4.56 15.32
CA LEU A 313 6.77 -4.37 14.60
C LEU A 313 6.53 -3.30 13.54
N THR A 314 7.35 -2.26 13.55
CA THR A 314 7.45 -1.29 12.46
C THR A 314 8.84 -1.35 11.86
N CYS A 315 8.92 -1.14 10.54
CA CYS A 315 10.18 -1.00 9.84
C CYS A 315 10.24 0.43 9.32
N GLU A 316 11.24 1.17 9.78
CA GLU A 316 11.57 2.51 9.27
C GLU A 316 13.04 2.46 8.85
N GLY A 317 13.23 2.45 7.54
CA GLY A 317 14.51 2.20 6.92
C GLY A 317 15.20 0.90 7.23
N ASP A 318 16.43 1.00 7.74
CA ASP A 318 17.22 -0.15 8.19
C ASP A 318 16.97 -0.49 9.66
N THR A 319 16.01 0.17 10.31
CA THR A 319 15.65 -0.07 11.70
C THR A 319 14.32 -0.81 11.83
N LEU A 320 14.35 -1.93 12.53
CA LEU A 320 13.20 -2.68 13.01
C LEU A 320 12.90 -2.20 14.42
N THR A 321 11.72 -1.64 14.64
CA THR A 321 11.26 -1.23 15.97
C THR A 321 10.28 -2.26 16.51
N LEU A 322 10.58 -2.81 17.69
CA LEU A 322 9.66 -3.61 18.49
C LEU A 322 9.04 -2.67 19.53
N SER A 323 7.71 -2.58 19.52
CA SER A 323 6.95 -1.76 20.46
C SER A 323 5.81 -2.56 21.09
N ALA A 324 5.62 -2.38 22.39
CA ALA A 324 4.48 -2.89 23.13
C ALA A 324 4.11 -1.91 24.26
N ALA A 325 2.84 -1.91 24.67
CA ALA A 325 2.38 -1.00 25.72
C ALA A 325 3.19 -1.16 27.01
N TYR A 326 3.56 -0.03 27.62
CA TYR A 326 4.37 0.04 28.85
C TYR A 326 5.77 -0.56 28.74
N THR A 327 6.31 -0.68 27.53
CA THR A 327 7.72 -1.00 27.28
C THR A 327 8.41 0.15 26.57
N LYS A 328 9.72 0.30 26.77
CA LYS A 328 10.52 1.17 25.92
C LYS A 328 10.70 0.47 24.57
N ASP A 329 10.46 1.17 23.48
CA ASP A 329 10.67 0.64 22.13
C ASP A 329 12.12 0.17 21.97
N LEU A 330 12.29 -0.99 21.34
CA LEU A 330 13.59 -1.53 20.98
C LEU A 330 13.83 -1.33 19.50
N LEU A 331 14.94 -0.67 19.17
CA LEU A 331 15.40 -0.45 17.81
C LEU A 331 16.49 -1.48 17.49
N LEU A 332 16.31 -2.23 16.41
CA LEU A 332 17.24 -3.25 15.92
C LEU A 332 17.60 -2.96 14.47
N PRO A 333 18.80 -3.33 13.99
CA PRO A 333 19.05 -3.38 12.57
C PRO A 333 18.17 -4.47 11.94
N ILE A 334 17.54 -4.15 10.82
CA ILE A 334 16.76 -5.11 10.05
C ILE A 334 17.66 -6.21 9.48
N LYS A 335 18.85 -5.82 8.98
CA LYS A 335 19.90 -6.76 8.62
C LYS A 335 20.56 -7.20 9.90
N THR A 336 20.18 -8.39 10.35
CA THR A 336 20.83 -9.02 11.47
C THR A 336 22.34 -9.18 11.17
N PRO A 337 23.24 -8.80 12.08
CA PRO A 337 24.67 -8.95 11.87
C PRO A 337 25.04 -10.38 11.48
N THR A 338 25.86 -10.54 10.45
CA THR A 338 26.28 -11.87 9.95
C THR A 338 27.10 -12.65 10.98
N THR A 339 27.64 -11.97 11.99
CA THR A 339 28.31 -12.53 13.16
C THR A 339 27.36 -13.21 14.14
N ASN A 340 26.07 -12.89 14.10
CA ASN A 340 25.09 -13.50 14.99
C ASN A 340 24.88 -14.98 14.62
N ALA A 341 24.57 -15.81 15.62
CA ALA A 341 24.37 -17.23 15.42
C ALA A 341 23.20 -17.51 14.45
N VAL A 342 23.32 -18.56 13.64
CA VAL A 342 22.17 -19.18 12.96
C VAL A 342 21.67 -20.29 13.86
N HIS A 343 20.38 -20.23 14.21
CA HIS A 343 19.73 -21.29 14.97
C HIS A 343 19.03 -22.25 14.02
N LYS A 344 19.10 -23.54 14.36
CA LYS A 344 18.19 -24.55 13.81
C LYS A 344 16.86 -24.44 14.56
N CYS A 345 15.87 -23.86 13.92
CA CYS A 345 14.55 -23.64 14.48
C CYS A 345 13.60 -24.78 14.07
N ARG A 346 12.47 -24.89 14.77
CA ARG A 346 11.41 -25.86 14.47
C ARG A 346 10.06 -25.18 14.38
N VAL A 347 9.44 -25.24 13.20
CA VAL A 347 8.08 -24.72 12.95
C VAL A 347 7.18 -25.90 12.60
N HIS A 348 6.23 -26.22 13.48
CA HIS A 348 5.37 -27.41 13.39
C HIS A 348 6.16 -28.69 13.12
N SER A 349 7.19 -28.92 13.93
CA SER A 349 8.10 -30.07 13.86
C SER A 349 9.08 -30.10 12.67
N LEU A 350 8.91 -29.25 11.66
CA LEU A 350 9.82 -29.14 10.52
C LEU A 350 10.97 -28.18 10.83
N GLU A 351 12.18 -28.55 10.43
CA GLU A 351 13.38 -27.74 10.63
C GLU A 351 13.44 -26.57 9.63
N ILE A 352 13.88 -25.41 10.12
CA ILE A 352 14.14 -24.22 9.32
C ILE A 352 15.19 -23.37 10.05
N GLU A 353 16.01 -22.63 9.31
CA GLU A 353 17.03 -21.77 9.90
C GLU A 353 16.50 -20.37 10.23
N GLY A 354 17.18 -19.70 11.17
CA GLY A 354 16.94 -18.29 11.47
C GLY A 354 18.16 -17.65 12.12
N ARG A 355 18.57 -16.49 11.60
CA ARG A 355 19.65 -15.68 12.16
C ARG A 355 19.18 -14.95 13.40
N ASP A 356 19.91 -15.10 14.49
CA ASP A 356 19.62 -14.49 15.79
C ASP A 356 19.63 -12.96 15.77
N CYS A 357 18.53 -12.29 16.13
CA CYS A 357 18.44 -10.83 16.12
C CYS A 357 19.17 -10.13 17.28
N GLY A 358 19.94 -10.86 18.08
CA GLY A 358 20.79 -10.35 19.13
C GLY A 358 20.16 -10.39 20.52
N GLU A 359 21.01 -10.18 21.52
CA GLU A 359 20.64 -10.31 22.93
C GLU A 359 19.64 -9.25 23.38
N ALA A 360 19.70 -8.03 22.83
CA ALA A 360 18.72 -6.99 23.13
C ALA A 360 17.29 -7.40 22.72
N ALA A 361 17.14 -8.04 21.56
CA ALA A 361 15.85 -8.57 21.09
C ALA A 361 15.35 -9.69 22.01
N ALA A 362 16.23 -10.62 22.37
CA ALA A 362 15.91 -11.72 23.28
C ALA A 362 15.45 -11.20 24.65
N GLN A 363 16.19 -10.27 25.25
CA GLN A 363 15.86 -9.68 26.54
C GLN A 363 14.56 -8.88 26.51
N TRP A 364 14.33 -8.09 25.46
CA TRP A 364 13.11 -7.30 25.33
C TRP A 364 11.86 -8.17 25.25
N ILE A 365 11.87 -9.19 24.39
CA ILE A 365 10.74 -10.13 24.24
C ILE A 365 10.51 -10.91 25.54
N THR A 366 11.59 -11.46 26.12
CA THR A 366 11.52 -12.21 27.38
C THR A 366 10.94 -11.34 28.51
N SER A 367 11.41 -10.10 28.63
CA SER A 367 10.95 -9.15 29.66
C SER A 367 9.49 -8.75 29.48
N PHE A 368 9.05 -8.53 28.24
CA PHE A 368 7.67 -8.17 27.95
C PHE A 368 6.67 -9.30 28.22
N LEU A 369 7.06 -10.53 27.87
CA LEU A 369 6.23 -11.72 28.05
C LEU A 369 6.26 -12.25 29.49
N LYS A 370 7.31 -11.93 30.27
CA LYS A 370 7.48 -12.33 31.68
C LYS A 370 7.36 -13.85 31.88
N SER A 371 7.95 -14.61 30.96
CA SER A 371 7.88 -16.06 30.90
C SER A 371 9.30 -16.64 30.80
N GLN A 372 9.48 -17.76 30.12
CA GLN A 372 10.78 -18.33 29.81
C GLN A 372 11.58 -17.46 28.81
N PRO A 373 12.90 -17.69 28.69
CA PRO A 373 13.73 -16.97 27.72
C PRO A 373 13.34 -17.27 26.27
N TYR A 374 13.23 -16.21 25.49
CA TYR A 374 12.88 -16.23 24.07
C TYR A 374 13.92 -15.49 23.23
N ARG A 375 14.03 -15.87 21.95
CA ARG A 375 14.88 -15.18 20.97
C ARG A 375 14.07 -14.84 19.73
N LEU A 376 14.38 -13.71 19.12
CA LEU A 376 13.87 -13.33 17.80
C LEU A 376 14.90 -13.78 16.76
N VAL A 377 14.45 -14.48 15.72
CA VAL A 377 15.29 -14.86 14.57
C VAL A 377 14.71 -14.32 13.27
N HIS A 378 15.57 -14.06 12.31
CA HIS A 378 15.23 -13.56 10.97
C HIS A 378 15.65 -14.58 9.90
N PHE A 379 14.78 -14.82 8.91
CA PHE A 379 15.10 -15.70 7.78
C PHE A 379 15.92 -14.95 6.74
N GLU A 380 17.05 -15.52 6.30
CA GLU A 380 17.88 -14.95 5.26
C GLU A 380 17.60 -15.64 3.91
N PRO A 381 17.62 -14.94 2.76
CA PRO A 381 17.21 -15.53 1.47
C PRO A 381 18.02 -16.75 0.99
N HIS A 382 19.23 -16.96 1.51
CA HIS A 382 20.04 -18.13 1.20
C HIS A 382 19.71 -19.36 2.06
N MET A 383 18.91 -19.19 3.12
CA MET A 383 18.43 -20.29 3.96
C MET A 383 17.38 -21.11 3.22
N TRP A 384 17.26 -22.39 3.57
CA TRP A 384 16.29 -23.27 2.95
C TRP A 384 14.87 -23.01 3.49
N PRO A 385 13.89 -22.63 2.65
CA PRO A 385 12.51 -22.46 3.09
C PRO A 385 11.85 -23.81 3.37
N ARG A 386 10.74 -23.78 4.12
CA ARG A 386 9.86 -24.94 4.30
C ARG A 386 8.98 -25.15 3.07
N HIS A 387 8.56 -26.39 2.87
CA HIS A 387 7.67 -26.77 1.77
C HIS A 387 6.29 -27.16 2.29
N PRO A 388 5.21 -26.41 1.95
CA PRO A 388 3.84 -26.71 2.35
C PRO A 388 3.40 -28.15 2.05
N HIS A 389 3.92 -28.76 0.98
CA HIS A 389 3.63 -30.15 0.63
C HIS A 389 3.99 -31.15 1.74
N GLN A 390 4.97 -30.84 2.58
CA GLN A 390 5.32 -31.66 3.76
C GLN A 390 4.28 -31.56 4.88
N THR A 391 3.41 -30.54 4.85
CA THR A 391 2.33 -30.32 5.82
C THR A 391 1.00 -30.85 5.29
N ALA A 392 0.72 -30.65 4.00
CA ALA A 392 -0.44 -31.23 3.32
C ALA A 392 -0.10 -31.50 1.84
N ASP A 393 -0.43 -32.70 1.37
CA ASP A 393 -0.15 -33.19 0.01
C ASP A 393 -0.86 -32.40 -1.10
N LEU A 394 -1.92 -31.67 -0.76
CA LEU A 394 -2.66 -30.77 -1.65
C LEU A 394 -1.80 -29.62 -2.22
N PHE A 395 -0.72 -29.23 -1.54
CA PHE A 395 0.22 -28.21 -2.05
C PHE A 395 1.16 -28.79 -3.11
N ARG A 396 1.66 -27.96 -4.01
CA ARG A 396 2.63 -28.38 -5.02
C ARG A 396 4.01 -28.54 -4.38
N LEU A 397 4.82 -29.47 -4.89
CA LEU A 397 6.20 -29.69 -4.44
C LEU A 397 7.08 -28.43 -4.47
N LYS A 398 6.81 -27.53 -5.42
CA LYS A 398 7.56 -26.28 -5.58
C LYS A 398 7.07 -25.12 -4.70
N ASP A 399 5.94 -25.27 -4.02
CA ASP A 399 5.46 -24.21 -3.14
C ASP A 399 6.42 -24.08 -1.95
N GLN A 400 6.60 -22.84 -1.46
CA GLN A 400 7.55 -22.51 -0.40
C GLN A 400 6.89 -21.58 0.61
N ILE A 401 7.19 -21.80 1.89
CA ILE A 401 6.81 -20.95 3.02
C ILE A 401 8.01 -20.81 3.95
N VAL A 402 8.05 -19.72 4.72
CA VAL A 402 9.08 -19.52 5.75
C VAL A 402 8.52 -19.94 7.10
N TYR A 403 8.11 -18.97 7.92
CA TYR A 403 7.60 -19.21 9.27
C TYR A 403 6.06 -19.29 9.34
N SER A 404 5.37 -19.19 8.21
CA SER A 404 3.91 -19.41 8.13
C SER A 404 3.54 -20.85 8.48
N ASP A 405 2.33 -21.07 8.99
CA ASP A 405 1.87 -22.39 9.42
C ASP A 405 1.91 -23.42 8.28
N ALA A 406 1.14 -23.17 7.22
CA ALA A 406 0.96 -24.11 6.10
C ALA A 406 0.92 -23.44 4.72
N SER A 407 0.32 -22.25 4.58
CA SER A 407 0.10 -21.61 3.28
C SER A 407 0.87 -20.29 3.15
N PRO A 408 1.33 -19.91 1.94
CA PRO A 408 1.87 -18.57 1.66
C PRO A 408 0.84 -17.45 1.85
N PHE A 409 -0.44 -17.75 1.57
CA PHE A 409 -1.54 -16.78 1.67
C PHE A 409 -2.76 -17.39 2.36
N MET A 410 -3.46 -16.55 3.11
CA MET A 410 -4.80 -16.81 3.63
C MET A 410 -5.76 -15.71 3.17
N ILE A 411 -6.89 -16.11 2.62
CA ILE A 411 -7.98 -15.24 2.18
C ILE A 411 -9.15 -15.38 3.17
N LEU A 412 -9.86 -14.28 3.44
CA LEU A 412 -11.09 -14.25 4.22
C LEU A 412 -12.03 -13.20 3.61
N SER A 413 -13.33 -13.47 3.50
CA SER A 413 -14.27 -12.42 3.09
C SER A 413 -14.83 -11.62 4.27
N GLU A 414 -15.14 -10.35 4.04
CA GLU A 414 -15.86 -9.52 5.02
C GLU A 414 -17.24 -10.10 5.34
N ALA A 415 -17.90 -10.73 4.37
CA ALA A 415 -19.20 -11.37 4.53
C ALA A 415 -19.13 -12.57 5.49
N SER A 416 -18.11 -13.43 5.37
CA SER A 416 -17.84 -14.52 6.31
C SER A 416 -17.60 -14.03 7.73
N LEU A 417 -16.82 -12.94 7.88
CA LEU A 417 -16.59 -12.34 9.20
C LEU A 417 -17.87 -11.73 9.79
N ALA A 418 -18.66 -11.05 8.97
CA ALA A 418 -19.92 -10.44 9.39
C ALA A 418 -20.94 -11.50 9.84
N ASP A 419 -21.05 -12.61 9.10
CA ASP A 419 -21.90 -13.74 9.48
C ASP A 419 -21.45 -14.36 10.81
N LEU A 420 -20.17 -14.66 10.97
CA LEU A 420 -19.66 -15.15 12.25
C LEU A 420 -19.98 -14.17 13.39
N ASN A 421 -19.71 -12.88 13.17
CA ASN A 421 -20.01 -11.84 14.15
C ASN A 421 -21.50 -11.75 14.47
N SER A 422 -22.42 -12.00 13.54
CA SER A 422 -23.86 -12.02 13.83
C SER A 422 -24.25 -13.07 14.87
N ARG A 423 -23.44 -14.12 15.02
CA ARG A 423 -23.68 -15.28 15.89
C ARG A 423 -22.91 -15.21 17.23
N LEU A 424 -22.05 -14.20 17.40
CA LEU A 424 -21.23 -14.01 18.61
C LEU A 424 -21.80 -12.92 19.51
N GLU A 425 -21.75 -13.16 20.83
CA GLU A 425 -22.04 -12.12 21.82
C GLU A 425 -20.94 -11.04 21.82
N LYS A 426 -19.68 -11.45 22.02
CA LYS A 426 -18.51 -10.58 21.85
C LYS A 426 -18.00 -10.67 20.41
N LYS A 427 -18.14 -9.57 19.66
CA LYS A 427 -17.68 -9.50 18.27
C LYS A 427 -16.15 -9.60 18.19
N VAL A 428 -15.67 -10.22 17.13
CA VAL A 428 -14.25 -10.40 16.81
C VAL A 428 -13.86 -9.60 15.57
N LYS A 429 -12.57 -9.32 15.43
CA LYS A 429 -12.01 -8.56 14.31
C LYS A 429 -11.39 -9.51 13.28
N VAL A 430 -11.16 -9.00 12.06
CA VAL A 430 -10.36 -9.69 11.03
C VAL A 430 -9.02 -10.17 11.61
N THR A 431 -8.40 -9.36 12.47
CA THR A 431 -7.09 -9.62 13.07
C THR A 431 -7.05 -10.88 13.96
N ASN A 432 -8.18 -11.35 14.49
CA ASN A 432 -8.27 -12.64 15.18
C ASN A 432 -7.94 -13.83 14.25
N PHE A 433 -8.20 -13.69 12.95
CA PHE A 433 -8.03 -14.75 11.95
C PHE A 433 -6.76 -14.63 11.13
N ARG A 434 -6.10 -13.46 11.17
CA ARG A 434 -4.81 -13.20 10.52
C ARG A 434 -4.76 -13.48 9.00
N PRO A 435 -5.78 -13.10 8.20
CA PRO A 435 -5.70 -13.23 6.74
C PRO A 435 -4.64 -12.29 6.17
N ASN A 436 -4.08 -12.66 5.03
CA ASN A 436 -3.26 -11.76 4.21
C ASN A 436 -4.13 -10.88 3.31
N ILE A 437 -5.26 -11.41 2.83
CA ILE A 437 -6.16 -10.73 1.90
C ILE A 437 -7.58 -10.80 2.46
N VAL A 438 -8.24 -9.64 2.54
CA VAL A 438 -9.66 -9.52 2.93
C VAL A 438 -10.45 -9.04 1.72
N ILE A 439 -11.51 -9.75 1.35
CA ILE A 439 -12.33 -9.44 0.17
C ILE A 439 -13.74 -9.03 0.59
N SER A 440 -14.19 -7.87 0.12
CA SER A 440 -15.53 -7.33 0.31
C SER A 440 -16.43 -7.61 -0.91
N GLY A 441 -17.75 -7.44 -0.77
CA GLY A 441 -18.67 -7.42 -1.92
C GLY A 441 -19.03 -8.79 -2.48
N CYS A 442 -19.02 -9.83 -1.64
CA CYS A 442 -19.40 -11.19 -1.99
C CYS A 442 -20.42 -11.77 -1.00
N HIS A 443 -20.96 -12.94 -1.32
CA HIS A 443 -21.80 -13.71 -0.39
C HIS A 443 -20.98 -14.30 0.76
N VAL A 444 -21.66 -14.67 1.84
CA VAL A 444 -21.04 -15.34 3.00
C VAL A 444 -20.37 -16.63 2.54
N TYR A 445 -19.12 -16.85 2.95
CA TYR A 445 -18.29 -18.02 2.58
C TYR A 445 -18.02 -18.20 1.09
N ALA A 446 -18.21 -17.16 0.27
CA ALA A 446 -17.93 -17.25 -1.16
C ALA A 446 -16.48 -17.68 -1.46
N GLU A 447 -15.53 -17.31 -0.59
CA GLU A 447 -14.13 -17.70 -0.71
C GLU A 447 -13.87 -19.20 -0.69
N ASP A 448 -14.78 -20.01 -0.11
CA ASP A 448 -14.63 -21.46 -0.06
C ASP A 448 -14.85 -22.10 -1.45
N SER A 449 -15.50 -21.36 -2.37
CA SER A 449 -15.80 -21.77 -3.76
C SER A 449 -14.87 -21.18 -4.83
N TRP A 450 -13.98 -20.26 -4.46
CA TRP A 450 -13.10 -19.58 -5.41
C TRP A 450 -11.85 -20.40 -5.70
N ASP A 451 -11.96 -21.38 -6.59
CA ASP A 451 -10.83 -22.26 -6.93
C ASP A 451 -9.66 -21.52 -7.58
N GLU A 452 -9.95 -20.52 -8.41
CA GLU A 452 -8.96 -19.63 -9.02
C GLU A 452 -9.43 -18.18 -8.89
N LEU A 453 -8.51 -17.29 -8.52
CA LEU A 453 -8.76 -15.88 -8.29
C LEU A 453 -7.75 -15.06 -9.08
N LEU A 454 -8.23 -14.05 -9.79
CA LEU A 454 -7.39 -13.05 -10.43
C LEU A 454 -7.55 -11.73 -9.67
N ILE A 455 -6.47 -11.28 -9.01
CA ILE A 455 -6.42 -9.99 -8.33
C ILE A 455 -5.38 -9.12 -9.03
N GLY A 456 -5.86 -8.20 -9.87
CA GLY A 456 -4.99 -7.50 -10.81
C GLY A 456 -4.42 -8.49 -11.82
N ASP A 457 -3.12 -8.78 -11.70
CA ASP A 457 -2.38 -9.72 -12.57
C ASP A 457 -1.87 -10.95 -11.82
N VAL A 458 -2.31 -11.09 -10.57
CA VAL A 458 -1.89 -12.20 -9.71
C VAL A 458 -2.98 -13.25 -9.75
N GLU A 459 -2.65 -14.40 -10.31
CA GLU A 459 -3.44 -15.61 -10.22
C GLU A 459 -3.14 -16.31 -8.89
N LEU A 460 -4.20 -16.53 -8.09
CA LEU A 460 -4.16 -17.30 -6.86
C LEU A 460 -5.01 -18.55 -7.06
N LYS A 461 -4.47 -19.71 -6.69
CA LYS A 461 -5.19 -20.97 -6.71
C LYS A 461 -5.53 -21.38 -5.28
N ARG A 462 -6.79 -21.71 -5.02
CA ARG A 462 -7.24 -22.28 -3.75
C ARG A 462 -6.64 -23.67 -3.59
N VAL A 463 -6.14 -23.94 -2.39
CA VAL A 463 -5.57 -25.25 -2.04
C VAL A 463 -6.50 -25.98 -1.10
N MET A 464 -6.84 -25.36 0.03
CA MET A 464 -7.71 -25.93 1.05
C MET A 464 -8.31 -24.83 1.93
N ALA A 465 -9.34 -25.18 2.69
CA ALA A 465 -9.85 -24.30 3.74
C ALA A 465 -8.84 -24.17 4.89
N CYS A 466 -8.80 -23.01 5.54
CA CYS A 466 -7.98 -22.81 6.73
C CYS A 466 -8.72 -23.33 7.97
N SER A 467 -8.22 -24.42 8.54
CA SER A 467 -8.70 -24.93 9.83
C SER A 467 -8.35 -23.94 10.94
N ARG A 468 -9.35 -23.62 11.77
CA ARG A 468 -9.20 -22.61 12.84
C ARG A 468 -8.72 -23.27 14.12
N CYS A 469 -7.82 -22.60 14.82
CA CYS A 469 -7.27 -23.07 16.09
C CYS A 469 -7.55 -22.10 17.22
N ILE A 470 -7.13 -22.47 18.44
CA ILE A 470 -7.33 -21.69 19.67
C ILE A 470 -6.72 -20.28 19.60
N LEU A 471 -5.78 -20.01 18.69
CA LEU A 471 -5.23 -18.66 18.52
C LEU A 471 -6.32 -17.63 18.20
N THR A 472 -7.38 -18.03 17.48
CA THR A 472 -8.51 -17.14 17.15
C THR A 472 -9.21 -16.55 18.37
N THR A 473 -9.06 -17.19 19.54
CA THR A 473 -9.69 -16.79 20.80
C THR A 473 -8.86 -15.78 21.58
N VAL A 474 -7.63 -15.48 21.12
CA VAL A 474 -6.80 -14.42 21.67
C VAL A 474 -7.30 -13.08 21.16
N ASP A 475 -7.68 -12.20 22.08
CA ASP A 475 -8.07 -10.83 21.76
C ASP A 475 -6.83 -10.02 21.38
N PRO A 476 -6.76 -9.47 20.15
CA PRO A 476 -5.56 -8.83 19.62
C PRO A 476 -5.21 -7.50 20.29
N ASP A 477 -6.17 -6.86 20.97
CA ASP A 477 -5.93 -5.57 21.64
C ASP A 477 -5.46 -5.76 23.08
N THR A 478 -5.78 -6.91 23.69
CA THR A 478 -5.52 -7.19 25.11
C THR A 478 -4.55 -8.34 25.36
N GLY A 479 -4.29 -9.19 24.36
CA GLY A 479 -3.50 -10.40 24.52
C GLY A 479 -4.12 -11.41 25.48
N VAL A 480 -5.43 -11.30 25.76
CA VAL A 480 -6.15 -12.21 26.65
C VAL A 480 -6.86 -13.27 25.82
N MET A 481 -6.61 -14.54 26.15
CA MET A 481 -7.31 -15.66 25.55
C MET A 481 -8.71 -15.80 26.17
N SER A 482 -9.74 -15.82 25.34
CA SER A 482 -11.12 -16.05 25.78
C SER A 482 -11.36 -17.52 26.14
N ARG A 483 -12.50 -17.80 26.79
CA ARG A 483 -13.00 -19.17 27.03
C ARG A 483 -13.53 -19.80 25.73
N LYS A 484 -12.64 -20.04 24.77
CA LYS A 484 -12.85 -20.75 23.50
C LYS A 484 -13.71 -20.04 22.44
N GLU A 485 -14.16 -18.81 22.62
CA GLU A 485 -14.81 -18.03 21.54
C GLU A 485 -13.79 -17.21 20.74
N PRO A 486 -13.88 -17.13 19.40
CA PRO A 486 -15.01 -17.54 18.55
C PRO A 486 -14.96 -19.01 18.08
N LEU A 487 -14.03 -19.83 18.60
CA LEU A 487 -13.74 -21.16 18.08
C LEU A 487 -14.90 -22.15 18.29
N GLU A 488 -15.62 -22.09 19.42
CA GLU A 488 -16.81 -22.93 19.65
C GLU A 488 -17.95 -22.58 18.68
N THR A 489 -18.21 -21.29 18.46
CA THR A 489 -19.19 -20.87 17.45
C THR A 489 -18.77 -21.32 16.04
N LEU A 490 -17.48 -21.22 15.69
CA LEU A 490 -16.98 -21.70 14.41
C LEU A 490 -17.19 -23.20 14.20
N LYS A 491 -16.94 -24.04 15.21
CA LYS A 491 -17.17 -25.50 15.13
C LYS A 491 -18.62 -25.85 14.84
N ARG A 492 -19.58 -25.08 15.35
CA ARG A 492 -21.02 -25.29 15.12
C ARG A 492 -21.50 -24.82 13.76
N THR A 493 -20.73 -23.96 13.08
CA THR A 493 -21.23 -23.19 11.92
C THR A 493 -20.47 -23.49 10.63
N LYS A 494 -19.26 -24.04 10.73
CA LYS A 494 -18.51 -24.66 9.64
C LYS A 494 -18.44 -26.17 9.90
N GLU A 495 -19.53 -26.88 9.60
CA GLU A 495 -19.49 -28.32 9.32
C GLU A 495 -19.21 -28.56 7.84
#